data_AF-A0A116QZ60-F1
#
_entry.id   AF-A0A116QZ60-F1
#
_cell.length_a   1.000
_cell.length_b   1.000
_cell.length_c   1.000
_cell.angle_alpha   90.00
_cell.angle_beta   90.00
_cell.angle_gamma   90.00
#
_symmetry.space_group_name_H-M   'P 1'
#
loop_
_entity.id
_entity.type
_entity.pdbx_description
1 polymer ?
#
loop_
_entity_poly.entity_id
_entity_poly.type
_entity_poly.pdbx_seq_one_letter_code
_entity_poly.pdbx_strand_id
1 'polypeptide(L)' 'MKWNKFALRKTDSEEKAYFGTDEIWNYPVPDSETKVLVSDGFSIWIDEWYQDSDGANLMDTDALGLYWMPLPEPPKEVE' A
#
# COMPACT_ATOMS: atom_id res chain seq x y z
N MET A 1 1.83 -15.78 -3.72
CA MET A 1 1.98 -14.39 -3.26
C MET A 1 2.82 -13.62 -4.26
N LYS A 2 2.49 -12.34 -4.49
CA LYS A 2 3.18 -11.46 -5.44
C LYS A 2 3.44 -10.13 -4.74
N TRP A 3 4.65 -9.60 -4.90
CA TRP A 3 5.00 -8.26 -4.46
C TRP A 3 4.44 -7.21 -5.42
N ASN A 4 3.77 -6.21 -4.87
CA ASN A 4 3.24 -5.05 -5.57
C ASN A 4 4.09 -3.83 -5.21
N LYS A 5 4.46 -3.01 -6.20
CA LYS A 5 5.26 -1.81 -5.93
C LYS A 5 4.34 -0.65 -5.56
N PHE A 6 4.63 0.00 -4.45
CA PHE A 6 4.06 1.31 -4.16
C PHE A 6 4.67 2.33 -5.12
N ALA A 7 3.82 2.84 -6.00
CA ALA A 7 4.18 3.85 -6.98
C ALA A 7 3.04 4.84 -7.12
N LEU A 8 3.38 6.10 -7.31
CA LEU A 8 2.41 7.11 -7.72
C LEU A 8 2.19 7.02 -9.23
N ARG A 9 1.00 7.40 -9.66
CA ARG A 9 0.67 7.71 -11.05
C ARG A 9 -0.02 9.05 -11.12
N LYS A 10 0.00 9.66 -12.31
CA LYS A 10 -0.77 10.86 -12.57
C LYS A 10 -2.26 10.57 -12.43
N THR A 11 -2.98 11.55 -11.90
CA THR A 11 -4.43 11.60 -11.95
C THR A 11 -4.90 11.88 -13.37
N ASP A 12 -6.05 11.32 -13.73
CA ASP A 12 -6.82 11.83 -14.87
C ASP A 12 -7.62 13.10 -14.48
N SER A 13 -8.38 13.66 -15.43
CA SER A 13 -9.15 14.88 -15.22
C SER A 13 -10.24 14.74 -14.14
N GLU A 14 -10.88 13.58 -14.05
CA GLU A 14 -11.96 13.33 -13.08
C GLU A 14 -11.38 13.13 -11.68
N GLU A 15 -10.32 12.33 -11.59
CA GLU A 15 -9.58 12.09 -10.35
C GLU A 15 -8.96 13.38 -9.82
N LYS A 16 -8.35 14.20 -10.68
CA LYS A 16 -7.79 15.49 -10.27
C LYS A 16 -8.86 16.44 -9.75
N ALA A 17 -10.04 16.47 -10.36
CA ALA A 17 -11.15 17.28 -9.90
C ALA A 17 -11.70 16.79 -8.54
N TYR A 18 -11.67 15.48 -8.29
CA TYR A 18 -12.16 14.87 -7.05
C TYR A 18 -11.14 14.98 -5.90
N PHE A 19 -9.89 14.56 -6.13
CA PHE A 19 -8.85 14.49 -5.11
C PHE A 19 -8.06 15.80 -4.95
N GLY A 20 -8.08 16.69 -5.94
CA GLY A 20 -7.35 17.96 -5.89
C GLY A 20 -5.82 17.83 -5.99
N THR A 21 -5.30 16.66 -6.41
CA THR A 21 -3.87 16.37 -6.54
C THR A 21 -3.51 15.93 -7.97
N ASP A 22 -2.25 16.12 -8.36
CA ASP A 22 -1.70 15.69 -9.65
C ASP A 22 -1.33 14.20 -9.68
N GLU A 23 -1.16 13.58 -8.50
CA GLU A 23 -0.72 12.19 -8.37
C GLU A 23 -1.48 11.46 -7.27
N ILE A 24 -1.78 10.18 -7.52
CA ILE A 24 -2.38 9.25 -6.56
C ILE A 24 -1.66 7.90 -6.62
N TRP A 25 -1.84 7.08 -5.58
CA TRP A 25 -1.28 5.74 -5.56
C TRP A 25 -1.81 4.89 -6.71
N ASN A 26 -0.88 4.21 -7.38
CA ASN A 26 -1.22 3.27 -8.43
C ASN A 26 -1.73 1.95 -7.82
N TYR A 27 -2.88 1.50 -8.30
CA TYR A 27 -3.47 0.24 -7.86
C TYR A 27 -2.59 -0.97 -8.28
N PRO A 28 -2.47 -2.03 -7.46
CA PRO A 28 -3.13 -2.23 -6.17
C PRO A 28 -2.38 -1.59 -4.98
N VAL A 29 -3.18 -1.08 -4.04
CA VAL A 29 -2.75 -0.73 -2.67
C VAL A 29 -3.54 -1.57 -1.67
N PRO A 30 -3.05 -1.72 -0.42
CA PRO A 30 -3.82 -2.36 0.64
C PRO A 30 -5.07 -1.55 1.00
N ASP A 31 -6.03 -2.19 1.68
CA ASP A 31 -7.13 -1.48 2.34
C ASP A 31 -6.60 -0.70 3.56
N SER A 32 -7.28 0.38 3.96
CA SER A 32 -6.91 1.16 5.15
C SER A 32 -6.93 0.28 6.41
N GLU A 33 -6.08 0.59 7.38
CA GLU A 33 -5.91 -0.13 8.66
C GLU A 33 -5.47 -1.59 8.47
N THR A 34 -4.85 -1.91 7.33
CA THR A 34 -4.39 -3.28 7.02
C THR A 34 -2.89 -3.42 7.22
N LYS A 35 -2.49 -4.43 8.00
CA LYS A 35 -1.09 -4.83 8.14
C LYS A 35 -0.63 -5.65 6.95
N VAL A 36 0.51 -5.28 6.39
CA VAL A 36 1.11 -5.91 5.21
C VAL A 36 2.58 -6.22 5.44
N LEU A 37 3.11 -7.14 4.65
CA LEU A 37 4.56 -7.26 4.53
C LEU A 37 5.06 -6.17 3.61
N VAL A 38 6.14 -5.51 4.00
CA VAL A 38 6.81 -4.46 3.25
C VAL A 38 8.26 -4.89 2.96
N SER A 39 8.79 -4.49 1.81
CA SER A 39 10.18 -4.73 1.45
C SER A 39 10.78 -3.59 0.63
N ASP A 40 12.06 -3.30 0.86
CA ASP A 40 12.92 -2.45 0.05
C ASP A 40 13.68 -3.23 -1.04
N GLY A 41 13.45 -4.54 -1.15
CA GLY A 41 14.19 -5.46 -2.02
C GLY A 41 15.37 -6.17 -1.34
N PHE A 42 15.70 -5.83 -0.09
CA PHE A 42 16.75 -6.47 0.70
C PHE A 42 16.23 -7.06 2.01
N SER A 43 15.36 -6.32 2.70
CA SER A 43 14.77 -6.68 3.99
C SER A 43 13.25 -6.79 3.89
N ILE A 44 12.64 -7.49 4.85
CA ILE A 44 11.18 -7.61 4.97
C ILE A 44 10.78 -7.25 6.40
N TRP A 45 9.75 -6.42 6.54
CA TRP A 45 9.13 -6.06 7.81
C TRP A 45 7.60 -5.99 7.68
N ILE A 46 6.91 -5.78 8.80
CA ILE A 46 5.46 -5.55 8.83
C ILE A 46 5.24 -4.07 9.10
N ASP A 47 4.31 -3.49 8.37
CA ASP A 47 3.82 -2.12 8.56
C ASP A 47 2.32 -2.08 8.28
N GLU A 48 1.64 -1.00 8.67
CA GLU A 48 0.22 -0.78 8.48
C GLU A 48 -0.01 0.26 7.40
N TRP A 49 -0.83 -0.07 6.41
CA TRP A 49 -1.31 0.90 5.44
C TRP A 49 -2.49 1.66 6.03
N TYR A 50 -2.39 2.98 6.09
CA TYR A 50 -3.39 3.86 6.69
C TYR A 50 -3.78 4.97 5.74
N GLN A 51 -5.07 5.29 5.71
CA GLN A 51 -5.64 6.39 4.94
C GLN A 51 -6.43 7.33 5.86
N ASP A 52 -6.13 8.61 5.78
CA ASP A 52 -6.83 9.70 6.46
C ASP A 52 -7.20 10.85 5.51
N SER A 53 -7.45 12.04 6.05
CA SER A 53 -7.76 13.24 5.27
C SER A 53 -6.58 13.79 4.46
N ASP A 54 -5.34 13.45 4.85
CA ASP A 54 -4.11 13.99 4.27
C ASP A 54 -3.56 13.07 3.18
N GLY A 55 -4.00 11.80 3.15
CA GLY A 55 -3.71 10.85 2.08
C GLY A 55 -3.67 9.43 2.59
N ALA A 56 -2.98 8.56 1.85
CA ALA A 56 -2.66 7.21 2.29
C ALA A 56 -1.15 6.98 2.28
N ASN A 57 -0.62 6.29 3.28
CA ASN A 57 0.78 5.86 3.33
C ASN A 57 0.93 4.66 4.29
N LEU A 58 2.14 4.14 4.42
CA LEU A 58 2.49 3.27 5.54
C LEU A 58 2.63 4.12 6.82
N MET A 59 2.28 3.53 7.96
CA MET A 59 2.23 4.24 9.25
C MET A 59 3.63 4.60 9.76
N ASP A 60 4.59 3.68 9.63
CA ASP A 60 5.94 3.86 10.17
C ASP A 60 6.99 4.24 9.10
N THR A 61 6.65 4.14 7.81
CA THR A 61 7.61 4.30 6.70
C THR A 61 7.03 5.11 5.52
N ASP A 62 7.86 5.77 4.73
CA ASP A 62 7.41 6.28 3.42
C ASP A 62 7.31 5.13 2.41
N ALA A 63 6.11 4.87 1.90
CA ALA A 63 5.84 3.76 0.99
C ALA A 63 6.49 3.91 -0.38
N LEU A 64 6.78 5.13 -0.86
CA LEU A 64 7.14 5.34 -2.26
C LEU A 64 8.40 4.56 -2.67
N GLY A 65 8.24 3.66 -3.63
CA GLY A 65 9.33 2.82 -4.15
C GLY A 65 9.51 1.49 -3.42
N LEU A 66 8.86 1.30 -2.26
CA LEU A 66 8.81 0.02 -1.55
C LEU A 66 7.83 -0.95 -2.22
N TYR A 67 7.85 -2.19 -1.74
CA TYR A 67 7.00 -3.28 -2.20
C TYR A 67 6.14 -3.80 -1.06
N TRP A 68 4.91 -4.21 -1.37
CA TRP A 68 4.00 -4.83 -0.41
C TRP A 68 3.40 -6.14 -0.89
N MET A 69 2.98 -6.96 0.06
CA MET A 69 2.08 -8.10 -0.16
C MET A 69 1.25 -8.35 1.10
N PRO A 70 0.05 -8.98 0.98
CA PRO A 70 -0.72 -9.35 2.16
C PRO A 70 0.05 -10.35 3.03
N LEU A 71 -0.27 -10.35 4.34
CA LEU A 71 0.21 -11.37 5.25
C LEU A 71 -0.25 -12.77 4.78
N PRO A 72 0.53 -13.82 5.07
CA PRO A 72 0.09 -15.18 4.81
C PRO A 72 -1.17 -15.51 5.61
N GLU A 73 -2.07 -16.26 4.98
CA GLU A 73 -3.17 -16.90 5.68
C GLU A 73 -2.61 -17.75 6.83
N PRO A 74 -3.15 -17.63 8.05
CA PRO A 74 -2.79 -18.52 9.13
C PRO A 74 -2.98 -19.99 8.73
N PRO A 75 -2.16 -20.91 9.26
CA PRO A 75 -2.37 -22.33 9.01
C PRO A 75 -3.77 -22.72 9.51
N LYS A 76 -4.49 -23.48 8.69
CA LYS A 76 -5.75 -24.11 9.11
C LYS A 76 -5.38 -25.44 9.77
N GLU A 77 -5.75 -25.62 11.03
CA GLU A 77 -5.72 -26.97 11.62
C GLU A 77 -6.70 -27.85 10.85
N VAL A 78 -6.22 -29.00 10.39
CA VAL A 78 -7.05 -30.02 9.76
C VAL A 78 -7.45 -30.96 10.89
N GLU A 79 -8.72 -30.90 11.31
CA GLU A 79 -9.30 -31.93 12.20
C GLU A 79 -9.35 -33.31 11.50
#